data_AF-A0A7V4JHR8-F1
#
_entry.id   AF-A0A7V4JHR8-F1
#
_cell.length_a   1.000
_cell.length_b   1.000
_cell.length_c   1.000
_cell.angle_alpha   90.00
_cell.angle_beta   90.00
_cell.angle_gamma   90.00
#
_symmetry.space_group_name_H-M   'P 1'
#
loop_
_entity.id
_entity.type
_entity.pdbx_description
1 polymer ?
#
loop_
_entity_poly.entity_id
_entity_poly.type
_entity_poly.pdbx_seq_one_letter_code
_entity_poly.pdbx_strand_id
1 'polypeptide(L)' 'GRSTRKDLKVGICGEHGGEAESVKFCHRVGMNYVSCSPYRVPIARLAAAQAAIADKAAKKSKK' A
#
# COMPACT_ATOMS: atom_id res chain seq x y z
N GLY A 1 13.19 -8.37 10.63
CA GLY A 1 13.35 -7.61 9.36
C GLY A 1 13.68 -6.16 9.67
N ARG A 2 12.66 -5.30 9.72
CA ARG A 2 12.85 -3.87 10.10
C ARG A 2 13.38 -3.65 11.52
N SER A 3 13.22 -4.64 12.40
CA SER A 3 13.87 -4.71 13.72
C SER A 3 15.41 -4.71 13.64
N THR A 4 15.98 -5.30 12.58
CA THR A 4 17.43 -5.40 12.37
C THR A 4 17.92 -4.32 11.40
N ARG A 5 17.16 -4.04 10.34
CA ARG A 5 17.48 -3.03 9.33
C ARG A 5 16.34 -2.02 9.21
N LYS A 6 16.49 -0.86 9.87
CA LYS A 6 15.43 0.16 10.02
C LYS A 6 14.85 0.67 8.69
N ASP A 7 15.68 0.76 7.65
CA ASP A 7 15.33 1.30 6.32
C ASP A 7 14.88 0.22 5.32
N LEU A 8 14.72 -1.03 5.75
CA LEU A 8 14.41 -2.15 4.86
C LEU A 8 13.12 -1.88 4.07
N LYS A 9 13.28 -1.83 2.74
CA LYS A 9 12.17 -1.73 1.79
C LYS A 9 11.48 -3.08 1.68
N VAL A 10 10.16 -3.05 1.79
CA VAL A 10 9.29 -4.24 1.74
C VAL A 10 8.17 -3.98 0.76
N GLY A 11 7.87 -4.94 -0.10
CA GLY A 11 6.73 -4.88 -0.99
C GLY A 11 6.13 -6.26 -1.23
N ILE A 12 5.02 -6.28 -1.95
CA ILE A 12 4.29 -7.49 -2.32
C ILE A 12 4.25 -7.66 -3.84
N CYS A 13 4.27 -8.90 -4.31
CA CYS A 13 4.07 -9.25 -5.72
C CYS A 13 2.96 -10.30 -5.86
N GLY A 14 2.49 -10.50 -7.10
CA GLY A 14 1.45 -11.46 -7.44
C GLY A 14 0.07 -10.83 -7.55
N GLU A 15 -0.97 -11.66 -7.52
CA GLU A 15 -2.36 -11.23 -7.74
C GLU A 15 -2.80 -10.15 -6.75
N HIS A 16 -2.50 -10.35 -5.47
CA HIS A 16 -2.83 -9.43 -4.38
C HIS A 16 -2.22 -8.04 -4.57
N GLY A 17 -1.12 -7.91 -5.32
CA GLY A 17 -0.52 -6.60 -5.62
C GLY A 17 -1.40 -5.72 -6.51
N GLY A 18 -2.41 -6.29 -7.18
CA GLY A 18 -3.37 -5.59 -8.03
C GLY A 18 -4.81 -5.61 -7.52
N GLU A 19 -5.05 -6.17 -6.33
CA GLU A 19 -6.36 -6.26 -5.69
C GLU A 19 -6.52 -5.10 -4.69
N ALA A 20 -7.62 -4.36 -4.78
CA ALA A 20 -7.75 -3.06 -4.13
C ALA A 20 -7.68 -3.13 -2.58
N GLU A 21 -8.34 -4.10 -1.97
CA GLU A 21 -8.33 -4.29 -0.51
C GLU A 21 -6.95 -4.74 -0.01
N SER A 22 -6.28 -5.63 -0.74
CA SER A 22 -4.90 -6.03 -0.48
C SER A 22 -3.95 -4.83 -0.56
N VAL A 23 -4.07 -3.96 -1.57
CA VAL A 23 -3.25 -2.74 -1.69
C VAL A 23 -3.51 -1.80 -0.50
N LYS A 24 -4.76 -1.60 -0.10
CA LYS A 24 -5.11 -0.81 1.09
C LYS A 24 -4.52 -1.43 2.36
N PHE A 25 -4.57 -2.75 2.51
CA PHE A 25 -3.93 -3.46 3.61
C PHE A 25 -2.42 -3.24 3.62
N CYS A 26 -1.75 -3.39 2.48
CA CYS A 26 -0.31 -3.18 2.31
C CYS A 26 0.10 -1.76 2.73
N HIS A 27 -0.70 -0.75 2.38
CA HIS A 27 -0.51 0.63 2.85
C HIS A 27 -0.59 0.72 4.38
N ARG A 28 -1.64 0.14 5.00
CA ARG A 28 -1.84 0.19 6.47
C ARG A 28 -0.71 -0.48 7.25
N VAL A 29 -0.19 -1.61 6.77
CA VAL A 29 0.94 -2.31 7.42
C VAL A 29 2.31 -1.68 7.09
N GLY A 30 2.32 -0.59 6.31
CA GLY A 30 3.52 0.18 6.01
C GLY A 30 4.46 -0.49 5.00
N MET A 31 3.94 -1.22 4.02
CA MET A 31 4.74 -1.64 2.86
C MET A 31 5.12 -0.43 1.99
N ASN A 32 6.21 -0.56 1.25
CA ASN A 32 6.78 0.50 0.42
C ASN A 32 6.26 0.47 -1.02
N TYR A 33 5.95 -0.70 -1.55
CA TYR A 33 5.47 -0.84 -2.93
C TYR A 33 4.61 -2.10 -3.12
N VAL A 34 3.86 -2.11 -4.22
CA VAL A 34 3.14 -3.27 -4.74
C VAL A 34 3.60 -3.53 -6.17
N SER A 35 3.63 -4.79 -6.58
CA SER A 35 3.96 -5.23 -7.94
C SER A 35 2.83 -6.11 -8.47
N CYS A 36 2.29 -5.76 -9.63
CA CYS A 36 1.17 -6.46 -10.26
C CYS A 36 1.35 -6.49 -11.78
N SER A 37 0.51 -7.27 -12.47
CA SER A 37 0.51 -7.32 -13.92
C SER A 37 0.26 -5.94 -14.55
N PRO A 38 0.80 -5.64 -15.74
CA PRO A 38 0.69 -4.31 -16.37
C PRO A 38 -0.75 -3.77 -16.42
N TYR A 39 -1.71 -4.64 -16.72
CA TYR A 39 -3.13 -4.29 -16.80
C TYR A 39 -3.76 -3.93 -15.44
N ARG A 40 -3.20 -4.40 -14.33
CA ARG A 40 -3.66 -4.08 -12.97
C ARG A 40 -2.95 -2.87 -12.35
N VAL A 41 -1.92 -2.32 -13.01
CA VAL A 41 -1.20 -1.13 -12.53
C VAL A 41 -2.14 0.07 -12.29
N PRO A 42 -3.10 0.40 -13.17
CA PRO A 42 -4.03 1.50 -12.90
C PRO A 42 -4.88 1.27 -11.64
N ILE A 43 -5.34 0.03 -11.42
CA ILE A 43 -6.13 -0.37 -10.24
C ILE A 43 -5.30 -0.21 -8.98
N ALA A 44 -4.07 -0.74 -8.97
CA ALA A 44 -3.16 -0.63 -7.84
C ALA A 44 -2.82 0.83 -7.49
N ARG A 45 -2.61 1.69 -8.49
CA ARG A 45 -2.36 3.12 -8.31
C ARG A 45 -3.56 3.84 -7.68
N LEU A 46 -4.76 3.60 -8.21
CA LEU A 46 -5.98 4.20 -7.67
C LEU A 46 -6.23 3.75 -6.22
N ALA A 47 -6.12 2.45 -5.95
CA ALA A 47 -6.30 1.90 -4.61
C ALA A 47 -5.27 2.47 -3.60
N ALA A 48 -4.00 2.61 -4.01
CA ALA A 48 -2.97 3.22 -3.19
C ALA A 48 -3.26 4.70 -2.87
N ALA A 49 -3.75 5.46 -3.87
CA ALA A 49 -4.14 6.86 -3.66
C ALA A 49 -5.33 6.98 -2.70
N GLN A 50 -6.37 6.15 -2.87
CA GLN A 50 -7.52 6.09 -1.97
C GLN A 50 -7.09 5.78 -0.53
N ALA A 51 -6.21 4.80 -0.35
CA ALA A 51 -5.68 4.43 0.97
C ALA A 51 -4.96 5.62 1.65
N ALA A 52 -4.09 6.31 0.90
CA ALA A 52 -3.37 7.47 1.41
C ALA A 52 -4.27 8.66 1.77
N ILE A 53 -5.32 8.90 0.97
CA ILE A 53 -6.32 9.95 1.26
C ILE A 53 -7.11 9.61 2.53
N ALA A 54 -7.59 8.36 2.65
CA ALA A 54 -8.33 7.90 3.81
C ALA A 54 -7.49 7.99 5.09
N ASP A 55 -6.23 7.57 5.07
CA ASP A 55 -5.30 7.69 6.20
C ASP A 55 -5.06 9.16 6.59
N LYS A 56 -4.88 10.05 5.59
CA LYS A 56 -4.79 11.50 5.86
C LYS A 56 -6.07 12.07 6.48
N ALA A 57 -7.25 11.66 6.02
CA ALA A 57 -8.52 12.11 6.58
C ALA A 57 -8.70 11.63 8.02
N ALA A 58 -8.38 10.35 8.30
CA ALA A 58 -8.42 9.79 9.65
C ALA A 58 -7.47 10.51 10.61
N LYS A 59 -6.27 10.88 10.15
CA LYS A 59 -5.30 11.68 10.93
C LYS A 59 -5.79 13.10 11.22
N LYS A 60 -6.50 13.74 10.27
CA LYS A 60 -7.09 15.07 10.49
C LYS A 60 -8.18 15.05 11.57
N SER A 61 -9.04 14.03 11.59
CA SER A 61 -10.12 13.91 12.58
C SER A 61 -9.63 13.61 14.01
N LYS A 62 -8.40 13.12 14.17
CA LYS A 62 -7.80 12.80 15.47
C LYS A 62 -6.93 13.94 16.04
N LYS A 63 -6.85 15.06 15.34
CA LYS A 63 -6.10 16.26 15.72
C LYS A 63 -7.07 17.33 16.18
#